data_AF-F5NU99-F1
#
_entry.id   AF-F5NU99-F1
#
_cell.length_a   1.000
_cell.length_b   1.000
_cell.length_c   1.000
_cell.angle_alpha   90.00
_cell.angle_beta   90.00
_cell.angle_gamma   90.00
#
_symmetry.space_group_name_H-M   'P 1'
#
loop_
_entity.id
_entity.type
_entity.pdbx_description
1 polymer ?
#
loop_
_entity_poly.entity_id
_entity_poly.type
_entity_poly.pdbx_seq_one_letter_code
_entity_poly.pdbx_strand_id
1 'polypeptide(L)'
;MGDPRDEENALGPMARFDLRDELHHQVEKTLAQGARLLLGGEKMAGAGNYYPPTVLANVTPEMTSFREEMFGPVAAITIAKDAEHALELANDSEFGLSATIFTTDETQARQMAARLECGGVFINGYCASDARVAFGGVKKSGFGRELSHFGLHEFCNIQTVWKDRI
;
A
#
# COMPACT_ATOMS: atom_id res chain seq x y z
N MET A 1 7.04 -1.37 21.20
CA MET A 1 7.53 -2.39 20.25
C MET A 1 8.21 -3.44 21.10
N GLY A 2 7.83 -4.69 20.95
CA GLY A 2 8.29 -5.73 21.86
C GLY A 2 7.55 -7.05 21.65
N ASP A 3 7.45 -7.83 22.71
CA ASP A 3 6.78 -9.13 22.68
C ASP A 3 5.34 -8.98 22.16
N PRO A 4 4.95 -9.67 21.09
CA PRO A 4 3.61 -9.55 20.52
C PRO A 4 2.52 -10.14 21.40
N ARG A 5 2.87 -10.81 22.51
CA ARG A 5 1.92 -11.30 23.53
C ARG A 5 1.56 -10.23 24.57
N ASP A 6 2.31 -9.14 24.60
CA ASP A 6 2.07 -8.01 25.48
C ASP A 6 1.22 -6.97 24.74
N GLU A 7 -0.01 -6.75 25.21
CA GLU A 7 -0.99 -5.87 24.59
C GLU A 7 -0.58 -4.39 24.61
N GLU A 8 0.37 -3.98 25.46
CA GLU A 8 0.90 -2.62 25.46
C GLU A 8 1.80 -2.34 24.23
N ASN A 9 2.28 -3.39 23.56
CA ASN A 9 3.13 -3.26 22.39
C ASN A 9 2.32 -3.08 21.10
N ALA A 10 2.35 -1.86 20.57
CA ALA A 10 1.73 -1.55 19.27
C ALA A 10 2.42 -2.23 18.05
N LEU A 11 3.63 -2.77 18.20
CA LEU A 11 4.41 -3.36 17.12
C LEU A 11 5.22 -4.57 17.60
N GLY A 12 5.09 -5.68 16.88
CA GLY A 12 5.87 -6.91 17.08
C GLY A 12 7.10 -7.00 16.16
N PRO A 13 7.79 -8.16 16.15
CA PRO A 13 8.87 -8.42 15.20
C PRO A 13 8.31 -8.66 13.78
N MET A 14 9.14 -8.47 12.76
CA MET A 14 8.82 -8.93 11.42
C MET A 14 8.74 -10.45 11.38
N ALA A 15 7.88 -11.01 10.52
CA ALA A 15 7.60 -12.44 10.50
C ALA A 15 8.78 -13.31 10.06
N ARG A 16 9.65 -12.82 9.16
CA ARG A 16 10.79 -13.58 8.60
C ARG A 16 12.08 -12.76 8.59
N PHE A 17 13.19 -13.41 8.92
CA PHE A 17 14.51 -12.76 9.03
C PHE A 17 15.03 -12.26 7.67
N ASP A 18 14.85 -13.04 6.62
CA ASP A 18 15.26 -12.67 5.26
C ASP A 18 14.50 -11.42 4.76
N LEU A 19 13.20 -11.32 5.04
CA LEU A 19 12.40 -10.13 4.69
C LEU A 19 12.81 -8.88 5.50
N ARG A 20 13.28 -9.03 6.74
CA ARG A 20 13.87 -7.91 7.50
C ARG A 20 15.18 -7.46 6.86
N ASP A 21 15.99 -8.41 6.40
CA ASP A 21 17.27 -8.13 5.77
C ASP A 21 17.08 -7.44 4.41
N GLU A 22 16.11 -7.88 3.61
CA GLU A 22 15.68 -7.23 2.37
C GLU A 22 15.16 -5.81 2.62
N LEU A 23 14.24 -5.63 3.58
CA LEU A 23 13.71 -4.31 3.93
C LEU A 23 14.82 -3.33 4.34
N HIS A 24 15.78 -3.79 5.13
CA HIS A 24 16.92 -2.97 5.52
C HIS A 24 17.78 -2.58 4.30
N HIS A 25 18.02 -3.53 3.39
CA HIS A 25 18.75 -3.24 2.15
C HIS A 25 18.03 -2.19 1.29
N GLN A 26 16.69 -2.25 1.21
CA GLN A 26 15.89 -1.22 0.53
C GLN A 26 16.03 0.16 1.20
N VAL A 27 16.08 0.20 2.53
CA VAL A 27 16.33 1.44 3.30
C VAL A 27 17.73 1.97 3.00
N GLU A 28 18.78 1.16 3.09
CA GLU A 28 20.16 1.55 2.79
C GLU A 28 20.31 2.09 1.36
N LYS A 29 19.73 1.39 0.37
CA LYS A 29 19.71 1.80 -1.03
C LYS A 29 18.99 3.13 -1.22
N THR A 30 17.86 3.33 -0.55
CA THR A 30 17.09 4.58 -0.61
C THR A 30 17.88 5.74 0.01
N LEU A 31 18.59 5.52 1.12
CA LEU A 31 19.47 6.54 1.71
C LEU A 31 20.65 6.88 0.80
N ALA A 32 21.26 5.87 0.15
CA ALA A 32 22.31 6.08 -0.83
C ALA A 32 21.84 6.86 -2.07
N GLN A 33 20.55 6.81 -2.39
CA GLN A 33 19.93 7.59 -3.47
C GLN A 33 19.61 9.05 -3.06
N GLY A 34 19.78 9.41 -1.79
CA GLY A 34 19.64 10.80 -1.32
C GLY A 34 18.40 11.08 -0.46
N ALA A 35 17.62 10.05 -0.09
CA ALA A 35 16.56 10.24 0.89
C ALA A 35 17.11 10.64 2.27
N ARG A 36 16.28 11.32 3.05
CA ARG A 36 16.61 11.73 4.42
C ARG A 36 15.97 10.77 5.43
N LEU A 37 16.78 10.15 6.28
CA LEU A 37 16.31 9.41 7.44
C LEU A 37 15.79 10.37 8.52
N LEU A 38 14.52 10.25 8.91
CA LEU A 38 13.92 11.03 10.00
C LEU A 38 13.79 10.24 11.30
N LEU A 39 13.63 8.92 11.21
CA LEU A 39 13.42 8.01 12.34
C LEU A 39 13.85 6.60 11.95
N GLY A 40 14.34 5.81 12.93
CA GLY A 40 14.58 4.38 12.76
C GLY A 40 15.75 4.06 11.84
N GLY A 41 15.55 3.14 10.89
CA GLY A 41 16.52 2.81 9.84
C GLY A 41 17.54 1.72 10.18
N GLU A 42 17.51 1.17 11.39
CA GLU A 42 18.53 0.23 11.89
C GLU A 42 17.91 -1.03 12.47
N LYS A 43 18.48 -2.20 12.15
CA LYS A 43 18.01 -3.47 12.74
C LYS A 43 18.26 -3.46 14.25
N MET A 44 17.26 -3.87 15.03
CA MET A 44 17.46 -4.01 16.47
C MET A 44 18.32 -5.23 16.79
N ALA A 45 19.29 -5.06 17.69
CA ALA A 45 20.09 -6.15 18.20
C ALA A 45 19.25 -7.14 19.05
N GLY A 46 19.69 -8.40 19.10
CA GLY A 46 19.06 -9.45 19.89
C GLY A 46 18.54 -10.62 19.05
N ALA A 47 17.94 -11.60 19.72
CA ALA A 47 17.45 -12.82 19.07
C ALA A 47 16.14 -12.62 18.28
N GLY A 48 15.41 -11.53 18.54
CA GLY A 48 14.15 -11.22 17.88
C GLY A 48 14.34 -10.56 16.51
N ASN A 49 13.35 -10.72 15.64
CA ASN A 49 13.39 -10.19 14.28
C ASN A 49 12.78 -8.78 14.16
N TYR A 50 13.22 -7.86 15.02
CA TYR A 50 12.63 -6.52 15.10
C TYR A 50 13.28 -5.53 14.12
N TYR A 51 12.45 -4.67 13.53
CA TYR A 51 12.85 -3.51 12.74
C TYR A 51 12.06 -2.30 13.22
N PRO A 52 12.71 -1.20 13.65
CA PRO A 52 12.03 -0.06 14.24
C PRO A 52 11.18 0.67 13.19
N PRO A 53 10.12 1.39 13.61
CA PRO A 53 9.42 2.33 12.74
C PRO A 53 10.42 3.28 12.10
N THR A 54 10.40 3.33 10.77
CA THR A 54 11.36 4.07 9.97
C THR A 54 10.62 5.07 9.11
N VAL A 55 11.13 6.30 9.05
CA VAL A 55 10.53 7.37 8.23
C VAL A 55 11.60 7.94 7.32
N LEU A 56 11.36 7.84 6.01
CA LEU A 56 12.21 8.37 4.95
C LEU A 56 11.51 9.58 4.33
N ALA A 57 12.17 10.72 4.31
CA ALA A 57 11.67 11.95 3.69
C ALA A 57 12.53 12.35 2.49
N ASN A 58 12.05 13.34 1.73
CA ASN A 58 12.65 13.76 0.46
C ASN A 58 12.77 12.60 -0.54
N VAL A 59 11.83 11.65 -0.49
CA VAL A 59 11.78 10.55 -1.43
C VAL A 59 11.34 11.11 -2.78
N THR A 60 12.05 10.75 -3.85
CA THR A 60 11.69 11.10 -5.23
C THR A 60 11.21 9.87 -5.99
N PRO A 61 10.52 10.02 -7.13
CA PRO A 61 10.02 8.89 -7.90
C PRO A 61 11.09 7.91 -8.35
N GLU A 62 12.35 8.31 -8.47
CA GLU A 62 13.44 7.45 -8.93
C GLU A 62 13.98 6.52 -7.82
N MET A 63 13.60 6.75 -6.56
CA MET A 63 14.15 6.05 -5.40
C MET A 63 13.47 4.70 -5.14
N THR A 64 14.20 3.79 -4.50
CA THR A 64 13.75 2.44 -4.18
C THR A 64 12.48 2.45 -3.32
N SER A 65 12.43 3.25 -2.25
CA SER A 65 11.22 3.33 -1.39
C SER A 65 9.95 3.86 -2.07
N PHE A 66 10.07 4.45 -3.27
CA PHE A 66 8.91 4.87 -4.07
C PHE A 66 8.48 3.78 -5.07
N ARG A 67 9.44 3.01 -5.59
CA ARG A 67 9.22 2.03 -6.68
C ARG A 67 8.96 0.61 -6.20
N GLU A 68 9.56 0.24 -5.08
CA GLU A 68 9.50 -1.10 -4.52
C GLU A 68 8.52 -1.16 -3.34
N GLU A 69 7.94 -2.32 -3.08
CA GLU A 69 7.06 -2.52 -1.94
C GLU A 69 7.87 -2.61 -0.64
N MET A 70 7.72 -1.60 0.23
CA MET A 70 8.34 -1.57 1.56
C MET A 70 7.50 -2.40 2.55
N PHE A 71 7.59 -3.74 2.48
CA PHE A 71 6.73 -4.67 3.23
C PHE A 71 7.10 -4.81 4.73
N GLY A 72 7.12 -3.68 5.43
CA GLY A 72 7.45 -3.57 6.85
C GLY A 72 7.23 -2.16 7.40
N PRO A 73 7.73 -1.84 8.60
CA PRO A 73 7.41 -0.58 9.28
C PRO A 73 8.25 0.59 8.75
N VAL A 74 8.20 0.87 7.43
CA VAL A 74 8.92 1.96 6.78
C VAL A 74 7.94 2.85 5.99
N ALA A 75 7.86 4.13 6.35
CA ALA A 75 7.10 5.13 5.62
C ALA A 75 8.02 5.95 4.70
N ALA A 76 7.57 6.19 3.46
CA ALA A 76 8.22 7.06 2.48
C ALA A 76 7.38 8.32 2.27
N ILE A 77 8.00 9.50 2.37
CA ILE A 77 7.35 10.80 2.23
C ILE A 77 7.92 11.53 1.00
N THR A 78 7.03 11.73 0.02
CA THR A 78 7.27 12.50 -1.21
C THR A 78 6.43 13.78 -1.16
N ILE A 79 7.02 14.91 -1.53
CA ILE A 79 6.32 16.21 -1.55
C ILE A 79 5.72 16.45 -2.94
N ALA A 80 4.40 16.60 -3.01
CA ALA A 80 3.70 17.08 -4.19
C ALA A 80 3.61 18.61 -4.20
N LYS A 81 3.49 19.21 -5.39
CA LYS A 81 3.41 20.67 -5.55
C LYS A 81 1.98 21.17 -5.37
N ASP A 82 1.04 20.36 -5.87
CA ASP A 82 -0.39 20.58 -5.88
C ASP A 82 -1.10 19.22 -6.00
N ALA A 83 -2.43 19.24 -6.08
CA ALA A 83 -3.25 18.03 -6.18
C ALA A 83 -3.03 17.26 -7.50
N GLU A 84 -2.69 17.94 -8.59
CA GLU A 84 -2.46 17.29 -9.88
C GLU A 84 -1.13 16.53 -9.85
N HIS A 85 -0.06 17.17 -9.37
CA HIS A 85 1.23 16.50 -9.16
C HIS A 85 1.09 15.34 -8.15
N ALA A 86 0.26 15.46 -7.12
CA ALA A 86 -0.01 14.36 -6.19
C ALA A 86 -0.66 13.15 -6.89
N LEU A 87 -1.59 13.40 -7.80
CA LEU A 87 -2.24 12.36 -8.59
C LEU A 87 -1.27 11.70 -9.60
N GLU A 88 -0.44 12.50 -10.27
CA GLU A 88 0.62 12.00 -11.17
C GLU A 88 1.57 11.08 -10.41
N LEU A 89 2.06 11.51 -9.24
CA LEU A 89 2.92 10.71 -8.37
C LEU A 89 2.22 9.42 -7.91
N ALA A 90 0.94 9.49 -7.52
CA ALA A 90 0.21 8.32 -7.07
C ALA A 90 0.05 7.25 -8.16
N ASN A 91 -0.12 7.67 -9.41
CA ASN A 91 -0.25 6.76 -10.55
C ASN A 91 1.10 6.32 -11.12
N ASP A 92 2.21 7.00 -10.80
CA ASP A 92 3.59 6.64 -11.17
C ASP A 92 4.12 5.43 -10.38
N SER A 93 3.36 4.34 -10.41
CA SER A 93 3.65 3.08 -9.76
C SER A 93 3.28 1.92 -10.66
N GLU A 94 4.06 0.84 -10.58
CA GLU A 94 3.70 -0.43 -11.21
C GLU A 94 2.60 -1.17 -10.42
N PHE A 95 2.25 -0.68 -9.23
CA PHE A 95 1.21 -1.22 -8.35
C PHE A 95 -0.06 -0.38 -8.40
N GLY A 96 -1.18 -0.97 -7.97
CA GLY A 96 -2.50 -0.34 -8.02
C GLY A 96 -3.53 -1.07 -7.16
N LEU A 97 -3.22 -1.32 -5.89
CA LEU A 97 -4.14 -2.03 -4.99
C LEU A 97 -5.22 -1.09 -4.42
N SER A 98 -4.82 -0.10 -3.62
CA SER A 98 -5.73 0.87 -3.01
C SER A 98 -5.01 2.19 -2.75
N ALA A 99 -5.77 3.28 -2.62
CA ALA A 99 -5.27 4.63 -2.36
C ALA A 99 -6.13 5.34 -1.32
N THR A 100 -5.57 6.37 -0.68
CA THR A 100 -6.28 7.21 0.28
C THR A 100 -6.07 8.69 -0.05
N ILE A 101 -7.13 9.49 0.00
CA ILE A 101 -7.11 10.94 -0.20
C ILE A 101 -7.61 11.62 1.07
N PHE A 102 -6.84 12.56 1.62
CA PHE A 102 -7.28 13.45 2.69
C PHE A 102 -7.36 14.89 2.17
N THR A 103 -8.56 15.45 2.12
CA THR A 103 -8.84 16.84 1.70
C THR A 103 -10.22 17.27 2.16
N THR A 104 -10.41 18.58 2.37
CA THR A 104 -11.74 19.16 2.65
C THR A 104 -12.54 19.46 1.38
N ASP A 105 -11.92 19.40 0.20
CA ASP A 105 -12.59 19.60 -1.08
C ASP A 105 -13.16 18.26 -1.61
N GLU A 106 -14.45 18.03 -1.36
CA GLU A 106 -15.14 16.80 -1.80
C GLU A 106 -15.19 16.65 -3.32
N THR A 107 -15.28 17.75 -4.06
CA THR A 107 -15.35 17.71 -5.52
C THR A 107 -14.02 17.26 -6.09
N GLN A 108 -12.92 17.86 -5.61
CA GLN A 108 -11.57 17.44 -5.96
C GLN A 108 -11.31 15.98 -5.57
N ALA A 109 -11.71 15.56 -4.36
CA ALA A 109 -11.53 14.18 -3.91
C ALA A 109 -12.22 13.16 -4.85
N ARG A 110 -13.47 13.43 -5.26
CA ARG A 110 -14.21 12.55 -6.20
C ARG A 110 -13.56 12.54 -7.59
N GLN A 111 -13.08 13.69 -8.07
CA GLN A 111 -12.40 13.78 -9.36
C GLN A 111 -11.07 13.01 -9.36
N MET A 112 -10.27 13.14 -8.29
CA MET A 112 -9.03 12.38 -8.12
C MET A 112 -9.32 10.88 -7.98
N ALA A 113 -10.33 10.50 -7.19
CA ALA A 113 -10.72 9.09 -7.01
C ALA A 113 -11.06 8.41 -8.35
N ALA A 114 -11.73 9.11 -9.27
CA ALA A 114 -12.06 8.57 -10.59
C ALA A 114 -10.85 8.43 -11.53
N ARG A 115 -9.73 9.09 -11.23
CA ARG A 115 -8.51 9.11 -12.05
C ARG A 115 -7.36 8.27 -11.46
N LEU A 116 -7.50 7.81 -10.21
CA LEU A 116 -6.52 6.93 -9.57
C LEU A 116 -6.57 5.53 -10.17
N GLU A 117 -5.40 5.01 -10.55
CA GLU A 117 -5.23 3.71 -11.18
C GLU A 117 -5.10 2.59 -10.13
N CYS A 118 -6.14 2.43 -9.30
CA CYS A 118 -6.20 1.41 -8.25
C CYS A 118 -7.60 0.83 -8.07
N GLY A 119 -7.71 -0.25 -7.29
CA GLY A 119 -8.98 -0.95 -7.11
C GLY A 119 -9.92 -0.40 -6.03
N GLY A 120 -9.41 0.42 -5.11
CA GLY A 120 -10.18 1.00 -4.01
C GLY A 120 -9.62 2.36 -3.58
N VAL A 121 -10.51 3.34 -3.38
CA VAL A 121 -10.13 4.70 -2.94
C VAL A 121 -10.89 5.06 -1.67
N PHE A 122 -10.17 5.45 -0.64
CA PHE A 122 -10.71 5.90 0.65
C PHE A 122 -10.55 7.41 0.77
N ILE A 123 -11.63 8.14 1.01
CA ILE A 123 -11.62 9.60 1.17
C ILE A 123 -11.83 9.93 2.64
N ASN A 124 -10.90 10.67 3.25
CA ASN A 124 -10.94 11.12 4.65
C ASN A 124 -11.17 9.98 5.66
N GLY A 125 -10.57 8.81 5.41
CA GLY A 125 -10.73 7.62 6.22
C GLY A 125 -9.57 6.64 6.05
N TYR A 126 -9.60 5.56 6.82
CA TYR A 126 -8.56 4.53 6.79
C TYR A 126 -8.95 3.41 5.81
N CYS A 127 -7.99 3.01 4.98
CA CYS A 127 -8.13 1.87 4.08
C CYS A 127 -8.28 0.57 4.87
N ALA A 128 -9.28 -0.24 4.51
CA ALA A 128 -9.52 -1.56 5.09
C ALA A 128 -10.24 -2.46 4.08
N SER A 129 -10.05 -3.78 4.20
CA SER A 129 -10.93 -4.75 3.57
C SER A 129 -12.21 -4.90 4.41
N ASP A 130 -13.36 -5.01 3.74
CA ASP A 130 -14.67 -5.20 4.38
C ASP A 130 -15.55 -6.08 3.52
N ALA A 131 -16.25 -7.05 4.13
CA ALA A 131 -17.07 -8.03 3.41
C ALA A 131 -18.14 -7.40 2.49
N ARG A 132 -18.54 -6.14 2.74
CA ARG A 132 -19.58 -5.42 1.99
C ARG A 132 -19.08 -4.88 0.65
N VAL A 133 -17.77 -4.67 0.48
CA VAL A 133 -17.19 -4.00 -0.70
C VAL A 133 -16.23 -4.91 -1.45
N ALA A 134 -15.91 -4.56 -2.69
CA ALA A 134 -14.90 -5.28 -3.47
C ALA A 134 -13.49 -5.01 -2.94
N PHE A 135 -12.61 -6.00 -3.02
CA PHE A 135 -11.17 -5.84 -2.77
C PHE A 135 -10.36 -6.47 -3.89
N GLY A 136 -9.26 -5.84 -4.29
CA GLY A 136 -8.39 -6.32 -5.38
C GLY A 136 -7.93 -5.19 -6.28
N GLY A 137 -6.77 -5.33 -6.91
CA GLY A 137 -6.08 -4.25 -7.60
C GLY A 137 -6.08 -4.31 -9.13
N VAL A 138 -5.10 -3.61 -9.70
CA VAL A 138 -4.74 -3.58 -11.11
C VAL A 138 -3.20 -3.58 -11.25
N LYS A 139 -2.68 -3.55 -12.49
CA LYS A 139 -1.23 -3.56 -12.79
C LYS A 139 -0.54 -4.79 -12.17
N LYS A 140 0.63 -4.63 -11.53
CA LYS A 140 1.33 -5.73 -10.85
C LYS A 140 0.68 -6.15 -9.53
N SER A 141 -0.33 -5.42 -9.03
CA SER A 141 -1.14 -5.86 -7.89
C SER A 141 -2.14 -6.97 -8.25
N GLY A 142 -2.16 -7.42 -9.51
CA GLY A 142 -2.95 -8.55 -9.98
C GLY A 142 -4.27 -8.16 -10.64
N PHE A 143 -5.18 -9.12 -10.71
CA PHE A 143 -6.51 -9.01 -11.33
C PHE A 143 -7.54 -9.85 -10.55
N GLY A 144 -8.82 -9.67 -10.87
CA GLY A 144 -9.95 -10.28 -10.15
C GLY A 144 -10.34 -9.49 -8.90
N ARG A 145 -11.41 -9.92 -8.22
CA ARG A 145 -11.91 -9.27 -6.98
C ARG A 145 -12.33 -10.29 -5.93
N GLU A 146 -11.95 -10.04 -4.68
CA GLU A 146 -12.39 -10.76 -3.49
C GLU A 146 -13.50 -10.00 -2.75
N LEU A 147 -14.12 -10.69 -1.76
CA LEU A 147 -15.21 -10.18 -0.91
C LEU A 147 -16.49 -9.84 -1.68
N SER A 148 -17.50 -9.32 -0.98
CA SER A 148 -18.83 -8.98 -1.53
C SER A 148 -19.38 -10.09 -2.45
N HIS A 149 -20.23 -9.74 -3.41
CA HIS A 149 -20.69 -10.70 -4.42
C HIS A 149 -19.63 -11.02 -5.48
N PHE A 150 -18.57 -10.22 -5.59
CA PHE A 150 -17.51 -10.42 -6.60
C PHE A 150 -16.71 -11.69 -6.31
N GLY A 151 -16.17 -11.81 -5.08
CA GLY A 151 -15.37 -12.97 -4.69
C GLY A 151 -16.14 -14.28 -4.72
N LEU A 152 -17.46 -14.25 -4.47
CA LEU A 152 -18.30 -15.43 -4.63
C LEU A 152 -18.43 -15.83 -6.12
N HIS A 153 -18.63 -14.86 -7.01
CA HIS A 153 -18.88 -15.12 -8.43
C HIS A 153 -17.61 -15.42 -9.25
N GLU A 154 -16.42 -15.03 -8.79
CA GLU A 154 -15.13 -15.38 -9.46
C GLU A 154 -14.94 -16.90 -9.63
N PHE A 155 -15.55 -17.71 -8.75
CA PHE A 155 -15.42 -19.17 -8.77
C PHE A 155 -16.69 -19.89 -9.25
N CYS A 156 -17.61 -19.18 -9.90
CA CYS A 156 -18.85 -19.74 -10.46
C CYS A 156 -18.74 -20.03 -11.96
N ASN A 157 -19.47 -21.05 -12.43
CA ASN A 157 -19.79 -21.21 -13.85
C ASN A 157 -21.03 -20.37 -14.20
N ILE A 158 -20.85 -19.21 -14.83
CA ILE A 158 -21.95 -18.32 -15.24
C ILE A 158 -22.68 -18.94 -16.45
N GLN A 159 -23.86 -19.50 -16.22
CA GLN A 159 -24.58 -20.29 -17.22
C GLN A 159 -25.76 -19.52 -17.84
N THR A 160 -25.73 -19.39 -19.17
CA THR A 160 -26.89 -18.95 -19.97
C THR A 160 -27.77 -20.15 -20.30
N VAL A 161 -29.08 -20.04 -20.06
CA VAL A 161 -30.10 -21.01 -20.51
C VAL A 161 -31.16 -20.26 -21.29
N TRP A 162 -31.34 -20.57 -22.58
CA TRP A 162 -32.26 -19.84 -23.47
C TRP A 162 -33.17 -20.82 -24.23
N LYS A 163 -34.47 -20.75 -23.97
CA LYS A 163 -35.51 -21.51 -24.68
C LYS A 163 -36.21 -20.69 -25.76
N ASP A 164 -36.70 -21.36 -26.80
CA ASP A 164 -37.58 -20.80 -27.84
C ASP A 164 -37.04 -19.56 -28.57
N ARG A 165 -35.72 -19.49 -28.78
CA ARG A 165 -35.08 -18.42 -29.57
C ARG A 165 -35.28 -18.67 -31.07
N ILE A 166 -36.12 -17.85 -31.70
CA ILE A 166 -36.29 -17.77 -33.15
C ILE A 166 -35.38 -16.67 -33.70
#